data_AF-H8KP83-F1
#
_entry.id   AF-H8KP83-F1
#
_cell.length_a   1.000
_cell.length_b   1.000
_cell.length_c   1.000
_cell.angle_alpha   90.00
_cell.angle_beta   90.00
_cell.angle_gamma   90.00
#
_symmetry.space_group_name_H-M   'P 1'
#
loop_
_entity.id
_entity.type
_entity.pdbx_description
1 polymer ?
#
loop_
_entity_poly.entity_id
_entity_poly.type
_entity_poly.pdbx_seq_one_letter_code
_entity_poly.pdbx_strand_id
1 'polypeptide(L)'
;MNNAKEKSFEYANDAMKLILTLSTGVVAFSITFLKDVIGSKPINDKCLLEYSWFVLLFAAFVSIWSMFAIAGSLNAIENCSTIADQKKIHIYNPNIAFPAGVAIISFIAGVLLYINFALSNF
;
A
#
# COMPACT_ATOMS: atom_id res chain seq x y z
N MET A 1 15.45 -15.44 20.92
CA MET A 1 15.53 -14.09 20.31
C MET A 1 15.04 -14.03 18.85
N ASN A 2 14.75 -15.14 18.17
CA ASN A 2 14.19 -15.14 16.80
C ASN A 2 12.73 -14.67 16.71
N ASN A 3 11.88 -15.08 17.67
CA ASN A 3 10.44 -14.77 17.67
C ASN A 3 10.10 -13.27 17.53
N ALA A 4 10.82 -12.38 18.21
CA ALA A 4 10.48 -10.95 18.16
C ALA A 4 10.73 -10.33 16.78
N LYS A 5 11.78 -10.76 16.08
CA LYS A 5 12.09 -10.27 14.73
C LYS A 5 11.09 -10.81 13.72
N GLU A 6 10.87 -12.11 13.72
CA GLU A 6 9.90 -12.77 12.83
C GLU A 6 8.50 -12.16 12.99
N LYS A 7 8.04 -11.97 14.23
CA LYS A 7 6.76 -11.32 14.54
C LYS A 7 6.68 -9.88 14.01
N SER A 8 7.78 -9.14 14.04
CA SER A 8 7.80 -7.79 13.48
C SER A 8 7.69 -7.78 11.94
N PHE A 9 8.25 -8.77 11.23
CA PHE A 9 8.04 -8.92 9.79
C PHE A 9 6.62 -9.37 9.46
N GLU A 10 6.04 -10.25 10.28
CA GLU A 10 4.64 -10.66 10.19
C GLU A 10 3.69 -9.46 10.32
N TYR A 11 3.89 -8.61 11.33
CA TYR A 11 3.12 -7.37 11.48
C TYR A 11 3.26 -6.41 10.30
N ALA A 12 4.47 -6.26 9.76
CA ALA A 12 4.69 -5.43 8.57
C ALA A 12 3.95 -6.01 7.35
N ASN A 13 3.98 -7.33 7.17
CA ASN A 13 3.29 -8.02 6.09
C ASN A 13 1.77 -7.85 6.20
N ASP A 14 1.21 -8.01 7.40
CA ASP A 14 -0.22 -7.84 7.65
C ASP A 14 -0.67 -6.39 7.43
N ALA A 15 0.16 -5.40 7.81
CA ALA A 15 -0.11 -4.01 7.48
C ALA A 15 -0.16 -3.78 5.96
N MET A 16 0.76 -4.37 5.18
CA MET A 16 0.73 -4.26 3.72
C MET A 16 -0.52 -4.93 3.12
N LYS A 17 -1.00 -6.04 3.71
CA LYS A 17 -2.24 -6.72 3.25
C LYS A 17 -3.47 -5.86 3.49
N LEU A 18 -3.51 -5.15 4.61
CA LEU A 18 -4.56 -4.18 4.91
C LEU A 18 -4.55 -3.05 3.87
N ILE A 19 -3.38 -2.47 3.56
CA ILE A 19 -3.28 -1.41 2.53
C ILE A 19 -3.74 -1.93 1.17
N LEU A 20 -3.32 -3.13 0.76
CA LEU A 20 -3.76 -3.76 -0.49
C LEU A 20 -5.29 -3.91 -0.54
N THR A 21 -5.88 -4.45 0.53
CA THR A 21 -7.33 -4.69 0.62
C THR A 21 -8.12 -3.39 0.64
N LEU A 22 -7.67 -2.39 1.38
CA LEU A 22 -8.31 -1.07 1.44
C LEU A 22 -8.19 -0.35 0.09
N SER A 23 -7.03 -0.39 -0.56
CA SER A 23 -6.81 0.24 -1.87
C SER A 23 -7.77 -0.33 -2.92
N THR A 24 -7.85 -1.65 -3.04
CA THR A 24 -8.74 -2.31 -3.99
C THR A 24 -10.22 -2.11 -3.64
N GLY A 25 -10.55 -2.14 -2.34
CA GLY A 25 -11.88 -1.85 -1.83
C GLY A 25 -12.35 -0.44 -2.20
N VAL A 26 -11.52 0.58 -1.96
CA VAL A 26 -11.83 1.98 -2.32
C VAL A 26 -12.04 2.10 -3.83
N VAL A 27 -11.17 1.50 -4.65
CA VAL A 27 -11.33 1.51 -6.12
C VAL A 27 -12.65 0.84 -6.52
N ALA A 28 -12.94 -0.36 -6.03
CA ALA A 28 -14.17 -1.07 -6.34
C ALA A 28 -15.42 -0.27 -5.93
N PHE A 29 -15.47 0.22 -4.69
CA PHE A 29 -16.57 1.06 -4.21
C PHE A 29 -16.71 2.34 -5.02
N SER A 30 -15.60 2.99 -5.37
CA SER A 30 -15.64 4.21 -6.18
C SER A 30 -16.22 3.98 -7.57
N ILE A 31 -15.92 2.84 -8.20
CA ILE A 31 -16.47 2.48 -9.52
C ILE A 31 -17.96 2.13 -9.39
N THR A 32 -18.33 1.34 -8.37
CA THR A 32 -19.73 0.93 -8.13
C THR A 32 -20.63 2.12 -7.87
N PHE A 33 -20.22 3.05 -7.00
CA PHE A 33 -21.01 4.21 -6.60
C PHE A 33 -20.70 5.47 -7.43
N LEU A 34 -19.89 5.36 -8.49
CA LEU A 34 -19.47 6.51 -9.28
C LEU A 34 -20.67 7.33 -9.80
N LYS A 35 -21.68 6.62 -10.29
CA LYS A 35 -22.90 7.22 -10.85
C LYS A 35 -23.74 7.91 -9.78
N ASP A 36 -23.75 7.36 -8.56
CA ASP A 36 -24.50 7.92 -7.43
C ASP A 36 -23.83 9.20 -6.90
N VAL A 37 -22.50 9.31 -7.00
CA VAL A 37 -21.73 10.50 -6.59
C VAL A 37 -21.85 11.65 -7.59
N ILE A 38 -21.79 11.35 -8.90
CA ILE A 38 -21.81 12.39 -9.96
C ILE A 38 -23.24 12.86 -10.30
N GLY A 39 -24.24 11.99 -10.12
CA GLY A 39 -25.61 12.28 -10.52
C GLY A 39 -25.72 12.70 -12.00
N SER A 40 -26.49 13.75 -12.28
CA SER A 40 -26.73 14.28 -13.63
C SER A 40 -25.80 15.43 -14.03
N LYS A 41 -24.83 15.81 -13.18
CA LYS A 41 -23.94 16.96 -13.42
C LYS A 41 -22.83 16.60 -14.42
N PRO A 42 -22.40 17.53 -15.29
CA PRO A 42 -21.22 17.32 -16.11
C PRO A 42 -19.98 17.20 -15.22
N ILE A 43 -19.20 16.13 -15.42
CA ILE A 43 -17.98 15.86 -14.64
C ILE A 43 -16.92 16.89 -15.04
N ASN A 44 -16.68 17.88 -14.19
CA ASN A 44 -15.63 18.88 -14.43
C ASN A 44 -14.22 18.30 -14.22
N ASP A 45 -14.06 17.29 -13.35
CA ASP A 45 -12.75 16.81 -12.90
C ASP A 45 -12.48 15.33 -13.21
N LYS A 46 -12.82 14.86 -14.42
CA LYS A 46 -12.59 13.45 -14.84
C LYS A 46 -11.14 13.01 -14.63
N CYS A 47 -10.19 13.89 -14.92
CA CYS A 47 -8.76 13.61 -14.76
C CYS A 47 -8.37 13.36 -13.30
N LEU A 48 -9.04 14.01 -12.34
CA LEU A 48 -8.71 13.86 -10.92
C LEU A 48 -9.18 12.51 -10.37
N LEU A 49 -10.35 12.05 -10.82
CA LEU A 49 -10.85 10.71 -10.56
C LEU A 49 -9.93 9.63 -11.16
N GLU A 50 -9.61 9.76 -12.44
CA GLU A 50 -8.75 8.80 -13.13
C GLU A 50 -7.36 8.71 -12.48
N TYR A 51 -6.77 9.86 -12.13
CA TYR A 51 -5.50 9.90 -11.42
C TYR A 51 -5.59 9.26 -10.02
N SER A 52 -6.70 9.46 -9.30
CA SER A 52 -6.90 8.81 -7.99
C SER A 52 -6.91 7.29 -8.10
N TRP A 53 -7.55 6.72 -9.14
CA TRP A 53 -7.57 5.29 -9.37
C TRP A 53 -6.20 4.75 -9.73
N PHE A 54 -5.45 5.43 -10.61
CA PHE A 54 -4.09 5.03 -10.94
C PHE A 54 -3.17 5.06 -9.72
N VAL A 55 -3.28 6.08 -8.87
CA VAL A 55 -2.50 6.19 -7.64
C VAL A 55 -2.86 5.09 -6.63
N LEU A 56 -4.13 4.75 -6.48
CA LEU A 56 -4.58 3.64 -5.61
C LEU A 56 -4.15 2.27 -6.14
N LEU A 57 -4.22 2.05 -7.45
CA LEU A 57 -3.71 0.83 -8.08
C LEU A 57 -2.19 0.73 -7.95
N PHE A 58 -1.47 1.83 -8.13
CA PHE A 58 -0.05 1.89 -7.89
C PHE A 58 0.29 1.54 -6.43
N ALA A 59 -0.45 2.09 -5.45
CA ALA A 59 -0.30 1.74 -4.05
C ALA A 59 -0.49 0.23 -3.79
N ALA A 60 -1.47 -0.40 -4.45
CA ALA A 60 -1.69 -1.85 -4.39
C ALA A 60 -0.50 -2.64 -4.95
N PHE A 61 0.02 -2.26 -6.13
CA PHE A 61 1.20 -2.91 -6.72
C PHE A 61 2.44 -2.78 -5.83
N VAL A 62 2.71 -1.59 -5.31
CA VAL A 62 3.87 -1.38 -4.42
C VAL A 62 3.70 -2.12 -3.09
N SER A 63 2.47 -2.26 -2.59
CA SER A 63 2.18 -3.08 -1.40
C SER A 63 2.56 -4.55 -1.63
N ILE A 64 2.21 -5.11 -2.79
CA ILE A 64 2.57 -6.49 -3.18
C ILE A 64 4.10 -6.63 -3.28
N TRP A 65 4.78 -5.67 -3.91
CA TRP A 65 6.25 -5.65 -3.95
C TRP A 65 6.83 -5.65 -2.53
N SER A 66 6.34 -4.77 -1.65
CA SER A 66 6.78 -4.70 -0.25
C SER A 66 6.65 -6.05 0.48
N MET A 67 5.54 -6.78 0.27
CA MET A 67 5.36 -8.13 0.83
C MET A 67 6.44 -9.10 0.34
N PHE A 68 6.77 -9.10 -0.96
CA PHE A 68 7.84 -9.94 -1.50
C PHE A 68 9.22 -9.54 -0.96
N ALA A 69 9.48 -8.25 -0.74
CA ALA A 69 10.72 -7.77 -0.13
C ALA A 69 10.83 -8.20 1.35
N ILE A 70 9.72 -8.17 2.10
CA ILE A 70 9.61 -8.68 3.47
C ILE A 70 9.89 -10.19 3.50
N ALA A 71 9.22 -10.96 2.62
CA ALA A 71 9.38 -12.41 2.55
C ALA A 71 10.82 -12.81 2.17
N GLY A 72 11.42 -12.14 1.19
CA GLY A 72 12.82 -12.37 0.79
C GLY A 72 13.80 -12.06 1.92
N SER A 73 13.52 -11.01 2.71
CA SER A 73 14.36 -10.64 3.86
C SER A 73 14.23 -11.62 5.02
N LEU A 74 13.04 -12.20 5.23
CA LEU A 74 12.85 -13.26 6.24
C LEU A 74 13.57 -14.55 5.85
N ASN A 75 13.47 -14.96 4.59
CA ASN A 75 14.21 -16.11 4.05
C ASN A 75 15.74 -15.92 4.18
N ALA A 76 16.24 -14.70 4.00
CA ALA A 76 17.66 -14.39 4.19
C ALA A 76 18.11 -14.49 5.66
N ILE A 77 17.23 -14.24 6.64
CA ILE A 77 17.51 -14.41 8.08
C ILE A 77 17.62 -15.90 8.43
N GLU A 78 16.73 -16.72 7.88
CA GLU A 78 16.69 -18.17 8.13
C GLU A 78 17.94 -18.88 7.58
N ASN A 79 18.44 -18.44 6.42
CA ASN A 79 19.62 -19.04 5.77
C ASN A 79 20.97 -18.46 6.24
N CYS A 80 20.99 -17.45 7.13
CA CYS A 80 22.23 -16.89 7.67
C CYS A 80 22.85 -17.79 8.75
N SER A 81 24.10 -18.21 8.52
CA SER A 81 24.86 -19.11 9.40
C SER A 81 25.44 -18.41 10.65
N THR A 82 25.50 -17.06 10.66
CA THR A 82 26.17 -16.28 11.71
C THR A 82 25.23 -15.27 12.36
N ILE A 83 25.23 -15.20 13.71
CA ILE A 83 24.41 -14.27 14.51
C ILE A 83 24.71 -12.78 14.16
N ALA A 84 25.94 -12.47 13.73
CA ALA A 84 26.35 -11.14 13.31
C ALA A 84 25.64 -10.68 12.01
N ASP A 85 25.38 -11.59 11.08
CA ASP A 85 24.69 -11.29 9.82
C ASP A 85 23.17 -11.18 10.03
N GLN A 86 22.60 -12.02 10.90
CA GLN A 86 21.20 -11.87 11.33
C GLN A 86 20.93 -10.53 12.04
N LYS A 87 21.93 -9.93 12.70
CA LYS A 87 21.81 -8.62 13.35
C LYS A 87 21.82 -7.45 12.35
N LYS A 88 22.24 -7.64 11.11
CA LYS A 88 22.19 -6.59 10.08
C LYS A 88 20.82 -6.51 9.39
N ILE A 89 20.07 -7.61 9.36
CA ILE A 89 18.75 -7.65 8.72
C ILE A 89 17.69 -7.13 9.69
N HIS A 90 17.16 -5.94 9.37
CA HIS A 90 16.11 -5.26 10.11
C HIS A 90 14.99 -4.85 9.15
N ILE A 91 13.77 -4.67 9.65
CA ILE A 91 12.60 -4.22 8.84
C ILE A 91 12.82 -2.83 8.25
N TYR A 92 13.64 -2.02 8.89
CA TYR A 92 14.06 -0.70 8.40
C TYR A 92 15.13 -0.75 7.31
N ASN A 93 15.48 -1.95 6.81
CA ASN A 93 16.38 -2.06 5.68
C ASN A 93 15.78 -1.29 4.49
N PRO A 94 16.54 -0.40 3.81
CA PRO A 94 16.02 0.42 2.71
C PRO A 94 15.28 -0.37 1.64
N ASN A 95 15.64 -1.64 1.40
CA ASN A 95 14.94 -2.49 0.44
C ASN A 95 13.48 -2.83 0.82
N ILE A 96 13.12 -2.74 2.11
CA ILE A 96 11.77 -2.99 2.63
C ILE A 96 11.08 -1.67 2.98
N ALA A 97 11.81 -0.78 3.67
CA ALA A 97 11.27 0.49 4.14
C ALA A 97 10.88 1.42 2.98
N PHE A 98 11.64 1.41 1.87
CA PHE A 98 11.34 2.22 0.70
C PHE A 98 10.01 1.82 0.03
N PRO A 99 9.80 0.57 -0.44
CA PRO A 99 8.53 0.19 -1.04
C PRO A 99 7.37 0.31 -0.05
N ALA A 100 7.54 -0.06 1.23
CA ALA A 100 6.50 0.11 2.24
C ALA A 100 6.08 1.59 2.42
N GLY A 101 7.06 2.50 2.51
CA GLY A 101 6.81 3.93 2.62
C GLY A 101 6.11 4.50 1.39
N VAL A 102 6.56 4.12 0.19
CA VAL A 102 5.94 4.54 -1.07
C VAL A 102 4.50 4.04 -1.16
N ALA A 103 4.22 2.79 -0.76
CA ALA A 103 2.85 2.25 -0.74
C ALA A 103 1.93 3.05 0.19
N ILE A 104 2.37 3.35 1.42
CA ILE A 104 1.59 4.14 2.40
C ILE A 104 1.31 5.54 1.87
N ILE A 105 2.33 6.25 1.39
CA ILE A 105 2.18 7.62 0.87
C ILE A 105 1.26 7.62 -0.34
N SER A 106 1.43 6.67 -1.26
CA SER A 106 0.58 6.55 -2.45
C SER A 106 -0.86 6.26 -2.07
N PHE A 107 -1.11 5.37 -1.11
CA PHE A 107 -2.46 5.09 -0.63
C PHE A 107 -3.14 6.33 -0.06
N ILE A 108 -2.45 7.04 0.86
CA ILE A 108 -2.98 8.27 1.46
C ILE A 108 -3.24 9.33 0.40
N ALA A 109 -2.30 9.53 -0.53
CA ALA A 109 -2.48 10.48 -1.63
C ALA A 109 -3.66 10.11 -2.54
N GLY A 110 -3.82 8.83 -2.88
CA GLY A 110 -4.93 8.34 -3.69
C GLY A 110 -6.29 8.55 -3.02
N VAL A 111 -6.38 8.28 -1.71
CA VAL A 111 -7.60 8.53 -0.93
C VAL A 111 -7.92 10.02 -0.86
N LEU A 112 -6.94 10.88 -0.59
CA LEU A 112 -7.15 12.33 -0.54
C LEU A 112 -7.60 12.91 -1.89
N LEU A 113 -7.01 12.44 -2.99
CA LEU A 113 -7.43 12.81 -4.34
C LEU A 113 -8.90 12.41 -4.58
N TYR A 114 -9.26 11.18 -4.23
CA TYR A 114 -10.64 10.71 -4.38
C TYR A 114 -11.64 11.51 -3.53
N ILE A 115 -11.29 11.85 -2.29
CA ILE A 115 -12.12 12.69 -1.42
C ILE A 115 -12.29 14.09 -2.00
N ASN A 116 -11.21 14.71 -2.50
CA ASN A 116 -11.29 16.02 -3.15
C ASN A 116 -12.18 16.00 -4.39
N PHE A 117 -12.10 14.94 -5.20
CA PHE A 117 -13.02 14.74 -6.33
C PHE A 117 -14.48 14.66 -5.85
N ALA A 118 -14.74 13.85 -4.82
CA ALA A 118 -16.09 13.67 -4.30
C ALA A 118 -16.67 14.99 -3.75
N LEU A 119 -15.88 15.79 -3.02
CA LEU A 119 -16.32 17.09 -2.49
C LEU A 119 -16.54 18.14 -3.58
N SER A 120 -15.75 18.14 -4.67
CA SER A 120 -15.92 19.04 -5.82
C SER A 120 -17.21 18.74 -6.59
N ASN A 121 -17.65 17.47 -6.62
CA ASN A 121 -18.77 17.01 -7.43
C ASN A 121 -20.08 16.79 -6.64
N PHE A 122 -20.06 16.88 -5.31
CA PHE A 122 -21.25 16.90 -4.44
C PHE A 122 -22.11 18.15 -4.74
#